data_AF-A0A820J7K2-F1
#
_entry.id   AF-A0A820J7K2-F1
#
_cell.length_a   1.000
_cell.length_b   1.000
_cell.length_c   1.000
_cell.angle_alpha   90.00
_cell.angle_beta   90.00
_cell.angle_gamma   90.00
#
_symmetry.space_group_name_H-M   'P 1'
#
loop_
_entity.id
_entity.type
_entity.pdbx_description
1 polymer ?
#
loop_
_entity_poly.entity_id
_entity_poly.type
_entity_poly.pdbx_seq_one_letter_code
_entity_poly.pdbx_strand_id
1 'polypeptide(L)'
;EYTCDLKREKDADVLLMHKRDLNFKQLETMKRNFEQIWLLWHDESNENSENINKYKFNWTITYRTSAEASLGAYGITIVKEKPWSHQQLNSWIDKQFKKRHNQAVWFVSNCRPQKRLKKFRSFRHHYPIAAFGKCIPLNGSLSLNARAQSGTACGRQSSCEKLYLTTSKFYLAFESQTCTDYITEKFWRTLSVGAIPIVSGPKRENFARIAPPQSFIHVDDYTS
;
A
#
# COMPACT_ATOMS: atom_id res chain seq x y z
N GLU A 1 -8.39 -31.18 1.10
CA GLU A 1 -6.93 -31.17 1.35
C GLU A 1 -6.31 -30.04 0.53
N TYR A 2 -5.29 -29.32 1.01
CA TYR A 2 -4.59 -28.29 0.24
C TYR A 2 -3.22 -28.83 -0.21
N THR A 3 -2.86 -28.62 -1.48
CA THR A 3 -1.59 -29.07 -2.06
C THR A 3 -1.11 -28.15 -3.17
N CYS A 4 0.21 -28.09 -3.38
CA CYS A 4 0.84 -27.42 -4.52
C CYS A 4 1.24 -28.42 -5.63
N ASP A 5 0.91 -29.71 -5.49
CA ASP A 5 1.21 -30.73 -6.51
C ASP A 5 0.28 -30.59 -7.71
N LEU A 6 0.82 -30.04 -8.81
CA LEU A 6 0.09 -29.83 -10.06
C LEU A 6 -0.42 -31.13 -10.69
N LYS A 7 0.12 -32.30 -10.33
CA LYS A 7 -0.40 -33.59 -10.83
C LYS A 7 -1.81 -33.87 -10.35
N ARG A 8 -2.21 -33.28 -9.21
CA ARG A 8 -3.55 -33.40 -8.62
C ARG A 8 -4.52 -32.32 -9.09
N GLU A 9 -4.13 -31.49 -10.07
CA GLU A 9 -4.98 -30.42 -10.61
C GLU A 9 -6.36 -30.93 -11.02
N LYS A 10 -6.45 -32.10 -11.67
CA LYS A 10 -7.72 -32.65 -12.16
C LYS A 10 -8.68 -33.11 -11.07
N ASP A 11 -8.14 -33.45 -9.90
CA ASP A 11 -8.91 -33.96 -8.77
C ASP A 11 -9.33 -32.85 -7.79
N ALA A 12 -8.88 -31.61 -8.03
CA ALA A 12 -9.14 -30.49 -7.13
C ALA A 12 -10.54 -29.90 -7.37
N ASP A 13 -11.28 -29.64 -6.30
CA ASP A 13 -12.56 -28.89 -6.40
C ASP A 13 -12.32 -27.39 -6.71
N VAL A 14 -11.21 -26.85 -6.22
CA VAL A 14 -10.85 -25.42 -6.35
C VAL A 14 -9.39 -25.28 -6.80
N LEU A 15 -9.18 -24.49 -7.85
CA LEU A 15 -7.87 -24.06 -8.31
C LEU A 15 -7.61 -22.61 -7.90
N LEU A 16 -6.69 -22.40 -6.96
CA LEU A 16 -6.23 -21.08 -6.57
C LEU A 16 -5.13 -20.60 -7.52
N MET A 17 -5.37 -19.48 -8.19
CA MET A 17 -4.49 -18.96 -9.22
C MET A 17 -4.05 -17.55 -8.89
N HIS A 18 -2.77 -17.36 -8.53
CA HIS A 18 -2.23 -16.03 -8.28
C HIS A 18 -1.81 -15.35 -9.60
N LYS A 19 -2.37 -14.16 -9.88
CA LYS A 19 -2.20 -13.46 -11.16
C LYS A 19 -0.74 -13.30 -11.59
N ARG A 20 0.20 -13.05 -10.66
CA ARG A 20 1.61 -12.81 -11.01
C ARG A 20 2.34 -14.09 -11.43
N ASP A 21 1.84 -15.24 -11.00
CA ASP A 21 2.45 -16.55 -11.27
C ASP A 21 1.76 -17.25 -12.46
N LEU A 22 0.62 -16.71 -12.90
CA LEU A 22 -0.13 -17.24 -14.04
C LEU A 22 0.59 -17.01 -15.37
N ASN A 23 0.74 -18.10 -16.12
CA ASN A 23 1.03 -18.04 -17.54
C ASN A 23 -0.28 -17.98 -18.34
N PHE A 24 -0.66 -16.78 -18.74
CA PHE A 24 -1.90 -16.52 -19.47
C PHE A 24 -2.01 -17.26 -20.82
N LYS A 25 -0.89 -17.59 -21.48
CA LYS A 25 -0.90 -18.38 -22.72
C LYS A 25 -1.23 -19.84 -22.47
N GLN A 26 -0.77 -20.40 -21.34
CA GLN A 26 -1.12 -21.76 -20.94
C GLN A 26 -2.59 -21.84 -20.52
N LEU A 27 -3.12 -20.80 -19.90
CA LEU A 27 -4.52 -20.75 -19.50
C LEU A 27 -5.46 -20.70 -20.71
N GLU A 28 -5.04 -20.12 -21.84
CA GLU A 28 -5.81 -20.12 -23.09
C GLU A 28 -5.95 -21.51 -23.71
N THR A 29 -4.95 -22.39 -23.53
CA THR A 29 -4.97 -23.75 -24.08
C THR A 29 -5.55 -24.78 -23.12
N MET A 30 -5.72 -24.42 -21.85
CA MET A 30 -6.28 -25.28 -20.83
C MET A 30 -7.77 -25.55 -21.09
N LYS A 31 -8.15 -26.84 -21.14
CA LYS A 31 -9.56 -27.22 -21.24
C LYS A 31 -10.23 -27.01 -19.90
N ARG A 32 -11.23 -26.12 -19.86
CA ARG A 32 -11.97 -25.83 -18.63
C ARG A 32 -12.76 -27.04 -18.16
N ASN A 33 -12.53 -27.46 -16.91
CA ASN A 33 -13.47 -28.29 -16.16
C ASN A 33 -14.48 -27.38 -15.45
N PHE A 34 -15.78 -27.59 -15.70
CA PHE A 34 -16.86 -26.79 -15.13
C PHE A 34 -17.28 -27.26 -13.73
N GLU A 35 -16.85 -28.43 -13.30
CA GLU A 35 -17.01 -28.91 -11.93
C GLU A 35 -16.01 -28.24 -10.98
N GLN A 36 -14.91 -27.70 -11.53
CA GLN A 36 -13.90 -26.98 -10.75
C GLN A 36 -14.21 -25.50 -10.65
N ILE A 37 -13.97 -24.94 -9.47
CA ILE A 37 -13.99 -23.50 -9.22
C ILE A 37 -12.59 -22.95 -9.48
N TRP A 38 -12.48 -21.94 -10.35
CA TRP A 38 -11.23 -21.18 -10.51
C TRP A 38 -11.32 -19.90 -9.69
N LEU A 39 -10.41 -19.78 -8.75
CA LEU A 39 -10.30 -18.67 -7.81
C LEU A 39 -9.07 -17.83 -8.18
N LEU A 40 -9.30 -16.63 -8.72
CA LEU A 40 -8.23 -15.70 -9.06
C LEU A 40 -7.81 -14.88 -7.85
N TRP A 41 -6.55 -14.93 -7.47
CA TRP A 41 -5.97 -14.01 -6.50
C TRP A 41 -5.24 -12.85 -7.20
N HIS A 42 -5.73 -11.63 -6.98
CA HIS A 42 -5.19 -10.39 -7.55
C HIS A 42 -5.35 -9.19 -6.62
N ASP A 43 -4.24 -8.72 -6.05
CA ASP A 43 -4.25 -7.54 -5.15
C ASP A 43 -3.69 -6.24 -5.77
N GLU A 44 -3.25 -6.27 -7.03
CA GLU A 44 -2.74 -5.06 -7.67
C GLU A 44 -3.90 -4.22 -8.25
N SER A 45 -3.76 -2.90 -8.29
CA SER A 45 -4.73 -2.04 -8.99
C SER A 45 -4.85 -2.43 -10.47
N ASN A 46 -6.00 -2.18 -11.09
CA ASN A 46 -6.30 -2.47 -12.50
C ASN A 46 -5.51 -1.58 -13.49
N GLU A 47 -4.18 -1.49 -13.36
CA GLU A 47 -3.31 -0.83 -14.34
C GLU A 47 -3.16 -1.72 -15.58
N ASN A 48 -3.73 -1.30 -16.71
CA ASN A 48 -3.50 -1.89 -18.04
C ASN A 48 -3.44 -3.42 -18.03
N SER A 49 -4.38 -4.08 -17.34
CA SER A 49 -4.43 -5.52 -17.34
C SER A 49 -4.91 -6.00 -18.71
N GLU A 50 -4.27 -7.04 -19.24
CA GLU A 50 -4.87 -7.94 -20.21
C GLU A 50 -6.34 -8.20 -19.82
N ASN A 51 -7.23 -8.42 -20.79
CA ASN A 51 -8.63 -8.67 -20.51
C ASN A 51 -8.81 -10.03 -19.79
N ILE A 52 -8.61 -10.05 -18.47
CA ILE A 52 -8.65 -11.26 -17.64
C ILE A 52 -10.07 -11.82 -17.56
N ASN A 53 -11.10 -11.00 -17.81
CA ASN A 53 -12.49 -11.45 -17.85
C ASN A 53 -12.71 -12.55 -18.90
N LYS A 54 -11.86 -12.63 -19.95
CA LYS A 54 -11.93 -13.68 -20.97
C LYS A 54 -11.75 -15.09 -20.39
N TYR A 55 -11.05 -15.22 -19.26
CA TYR A 55 -10.78 -16.49 -18.59
C TYR A 55 -11.92 -16.96 -17.67
N LYS A 56 -12.94 -16.13 -17.45
CA LYS A 56 -14.16 -16.48 -16.70
C LYS A 56 -13.89 -17.17 -15.36
N PHE A 57 -13.03 -16.57 -14.55
CA PHE A 57 -12.85 -16.99 -13.15
C PHE A 57 -14.20 -16.93 -12.40
N ASN A 58 -14.47 -17.92 -11.56
CA ASN A 58 -15.71 -17.97 -10.80
C ASN A 58 -15.67 -16.97 -9.65
N TRP A 59 -14.56 -16.97 -8.94
CA TRP A 59 -14.37 -16.22 -7.71
C TRP A 59 -13.06 -15.45 -7.76
N THR A 60 -12.96 -14.43 -6.91
CA THR A 60 -11.76 -13.60 -6.81
C THR A 60 -11.39 -13.35 -5.36
N ILE A 61 -10.09 -13.45 -5.06
CA ILE A 61 -9.46 -12.91 -3.86
C ILE A 61 -8.80 -11.58 -4.23
N THR A 62 -9.27 -10.45 -3.69
CA THR A 62 -8.70 -9.12 -4.00
C THR A 62 -8.80 -8.13 -2.83
N TYR A 63 -8.16 -6.96 -2.96
CA TYR A 63 -8.35 -5.84 -2.03
C TYR A 63 -9.79 -5.26 -2.01
N ARG A 64 -10.62 -5.55 -3.03
CA ARG A 64 -11.99 -5.02 -3.09
C ARG A 64 -12.87 -5.73 -2.08
N THR A 65 -13.64 -4.95 -1.33
CA THR A 65 -14.59 -5.53 -0.36
C THR A 65 -15.81 -6.18 -0.99
N SER A 66 -16.00 -6.00 -2.31
CA SER A 66 -17.02 -6.68 -3.11
C SER A 66 -16.55 -8.02 -3.72
N ALA A 67 -15.33 -8.47 -3.41
CA ALA A 67 -14.80 -9.74 -3.91
C ALA A 67 -15.31 -10.92 -3.07
N GLU A 68 -15.30 -12.14 -3.65
CA GLU A 68 -15.70 -13.37 -2.95
C GLU A 68 -14.95 -13.54 -1.62
N ALA A 69 -13.64 -13.30 -1.66
CA ALA A 69 -12.84 -13.10 -0.47
C ALA A 69 -12.04 -11.81 -0.62
N SER A 70 -11.99 -11.03 0.45
CA SER A 70 -11.09 -9.89 0.53
C SER A 70 -10.05 -10.14 1.61
N LEU A 71 -8.78 -9.99 1.25
CA LEU A 71 -7.67 -10.03 2.22
C LEU A 71 -7.56 -8.74 3.04
N GLY A 72 -8.61 -7.92 3.02
CA GLY A 72 -8.57 -6.54 3.47
C GLY A 72 -7.66 -5.72 2.56
N ALA A 73 -7.66 -4.41 2.75
CA ALA A 73 -6.81 -3.52 1.99
C ALA A 73 -5.36 -3.61 2.50
N TYR A 74 -4.73 -4.80 2.46
CA TYR A 74 -3.38 -5.09 2.98
C TYR A 74 -3.19 -4.94 4.51
N GLY A 75 -4.27 -4.84 5.28
CA GLY A 75 -4.21 -4.71 6.73
C GLY A 75 -5.58 -4.62 7.38
N ILE A 76 -5.61 -4.82 8.71
CA ILE A 76 -6.79 -4.73 9.56
C ILE A 76 -6.44 -3.97 10.85
N THR A 77 -7.44 -3.33 11.45
CA THR A 77 -7.33 -2.76 12.80
C THR A 77 -7.90 -3.73 13.82
N ILE A 78 -7.17 -3.96 14.91
CA ILE A 78 -7.64 -4.76 16.03
C ILE A 78 -7.72 -3.85 17.25
N VAL A 79 -8.88 -3.83 17.91
CA VAL A 79 -9.03 -3.12 19.18
C VAL A 79 -8.20 -3.83 20.22
N LYS A 80 -7.29 -3.10 20.89
CA LYS A 80 -6.49 -3.66 21.97
C LYS A 80 -7.41 -4.03 23.14
N GLU A 81 -7.28 -5.25 23.64
CA GLU A 81 -7.97 -5.69 24.87
C GLU A 81 -7.72 -4.75 26.05
N LYS A 82 -6.48 -4.23 26.13
CA LYS A 82 -6.05 -3.23 27.11
C LYS A 82 -5.61 -1.96 26.37
N PRO A 83 -6.53 -1.00 26.11
CA PRO A 83 -6.17 0.27 25.50
C PRO A 83 -5.26 1.08 26.43
N TRP A 84 -4.49 2.01 25.86
CA TRP A 84 -3.68 2.93 26.66
C TRP A 84 -4.58 3.90 27.41
N SER A 85 -4.27 4.15 28.68
CA SER A 85 -4.80 5.30 29.41
C SER A 85 -4.33 6.61 28.77
N HIS A 86 -5.06 7.70 29.02
CA HIS A 86 -4.65 9.04 28.57
C HIS A 86 -3.23 9.40 29.04
N GLN A 87 -2.83 9.00 30.25
CA GLN A 87 -1.49 9.26 30.77
C GLN A 87 -0.41 8.50 29.98
N GLN A 88 -0.65 7.23 29.63
CA GLN A 88 0.27 6.44 28.81
C GLN A 88 0.40 7.02 27.40
N LEU A 89 -0.72 7.40 26.79
CA LEU A 89 -0.73 8.03 25.47
C LEU A 89 0.04 9.36 25.49
N ASN A 90 -0.26 10.25 26.43
CA ASN A 90 0.43 11.53 26.56
C ASN A 90 1.94 11.34 26.82
N SER A 91 2.31 10.41 27.69
CA SER A 91 3.72 10.09 27.92
C SER A 91 4.41 9.57 26.66
N TRP A 92 3.74 8.78 25.82
CA TRP A 92 4.32 8.33 24.54
C TRP A 92 4.44 9.50 23.55
N ILE A 93 3.42 10.35 23.46
CA ILE A 93 3.44 11.55 22.62
C ILE A 93 4.63 12.44 22.99
N ASP A 94 4.83 12.72 24.28
CA ASP A 94 5.90 13.59 24.75
C ASP A 94 7.29 12.99 24.56
N LYS A 95 7.46 11.71 24.91
CA LYS A 95 8.78 11.07 24.89
C LYS A 95 9.21 10.63 23.50
N GLN A 96 8.25 10.29 22.63
CA GLN A 96 8.50 9.66 21.34
C GLN A 96 8.06 10.53 20.16
N PHE A 97 6.79 10.93 20.10
CA PHE A 97 6.23 11.60 18.91
C PHE A 97 6.67 13.05 18.76
N LYS A 98 6.68 13.85 19.85
CA LYS A 98 7.06 15.26 19.82
C LYS A 98 8.49 15.49 19.34
N LYS A 99 9.40 14.55 19.59
CA LYS A 99 10.81 14.60 19.19
C LYS A 99 11.04 14.31 17.70
N ARG A 100 10.03 13.81 16.98
CA ARG A 100 10.13 13.52 15.55
C ARG A 100 10.26 14.81 14.75
N HIS A 101 10.98 14.73 13.64
CA HIS A 101 11.10 15.79 12.66
C HIS A 101 9.72 16.18 12.14
N ASN A 102 9.44 17.49 12.15
CA ASN A 102 8.24 18.07 11.57
C ASN A 102 8.36 18.11 10.04
N GLN A 103 8.36 16.93 9.45
CA GLN A 103 8.46 16.69 8.01
C GLN A 103 7.61 15.48 7.63
N ALA A 104 7.38 15.31 6.34
CA ALA A 104 6.89 14.05 5.78
C ALA A 104 8.04 13.29 5.13
N VAL A 105 7.89 11.96 5.03
CA VAL A 105 8.78 11.13 4.22
C VAL A 105 8.00 10.41 3.14
N TRP A 106 8.64 10.17 1.99
CA TRP A 106 8.05 9.44 0.88
C TRP A 106 9.07 8.51 0.19
N PHE A 107 8.70 7.25 -0.02
CA PHE A 107 9.50 6.29 -0.78
C PHE A 107 8.72 5.88 -2.03
N VAL A 108 9.31 6.10 -3.21
CA VAL A 108 8.64 5.87 -4.48
C VAL A 108 9.58 5.30 -5.54
N SER A 109 9.19 4.15 -6.11
CA SER A 109 9.95 3.45 -7.14
C SER A 109 9.19 3.24 -8.45
N ASN A 110 7.86 3.20 -8.42
CA ASN A 110 7.02 3.14 -9.62
C ASN A 110 6.72 4.57 -10.11
N CYS A 111 7.30 4.96 -11.25
CA CYS A 111 7.17 6.32 -11.77
C CYS A 111 6.05 6.47 -12.80
N ARG A 112 5.30 5.40 -13.12
CA ARG A 112 4.17 5.45 -14.06
C ARG A 112 2.99 6.27 -13.52
N PRO A 113 2.58 6.16 -12.25
CA PRO A 113 1.50 6.94 -11.66
C PRO A 113 1.73 8.46 -11.61
N GLN A 114 1.43 9.18 -12.69
CA GLN A 114 1.68 10.62 -12.75
C GLN A 114 0.85 11.43 -11.74
N LYS A 115 -0.37 10.98 -11.38
CA LYS A 115 -1.25 11.69 -10.43
C LYS A 115 -0.56 11.93 -9.07
N ARG A 116 0.00 10.87 -8.46
CA ARG A 116 0.71 11.01 -7.18
C ARG A 116 2.02 11.80 -7.30
N LEU A 117 2.72 11.68 -8.44
CA LEU A 117 3.95 12.46 -8.67
C LEU A 117 3.63 13.97 -8.78
N LYS A 118 2.54 14.33 -9.47
CA LYS A 118 2.05 15.71 -9.55
C LYS A 118 1.64 16.24 -8.17
N LYS A 119 0.88 15.46 -7.39
CA LYS A 119 0.56 15.82 -5.99
C LYS A 119 1.82 16.05 -5.17
N PHE A 120 2.77 15.11 -5.16
CA PHE A 120 4.05 15.29 -4.48
C PHE A 120 4.80 16.56 -4.90
N ARG A 121 4.90 16.83 -6.21
CA ARG A 121 5.57 18.03 -6.73
C ARG A 121 4.91 19.31 -6.24
N SER A 122 3.60 19.34 -6.06
CA SER A 122 2.90 20.48 -5.45
C SER A 122 3.23 20.58 -3.95
N PHE A 123 3.05 19.48 -3.21
CA PHE A 123 3.20 19.44 -1.75
C PHE A 123 4.61 19.84 -1.27
N ARG A 124 5.66 19.43 -1.99
CA ARG A 124 7.06 19.69 -1.59
C ARG A 124 7.44 21.17 -1.57
N HIS A 125 6.65 22.04 -2.17
CA HIS A 125 6.88 23.49 -2.13
C HIS A 125 6.32 24.13 -0.84
N HIS A 126 5.42 23.46 -0.14
CA HIS A 126 4.70 24.01 1.02
C HIS A 126 5.09 23.33 2.35
N TYR A 127 5.65 22.12 2.30
CA TYR A 127 6.01 21.37 3.50
C TYR A 127 7.31 20.57 3.28
N PRO A 128 8.19 20.44 4.29
CA PRO A 128 9.40 19.63 4.17
C PRO A 128 9.05 18.16 3.90
N ILE A 129 9.58 17.62 2.79
CA ILE A 129 9.42 16.21 2.43
C ILE A 129 10.78 15.59 2.12
N ALA A 130 11.18 14.60 2.92
CA ALA A 130 12.29 13.71 2.63
C ALA A 130 11.82 12.63 1.64
N ALA A 131 12.23 12.72 0.37
CA ALA A 131 11.77 11.82 -0.68
C ALA A 131 12.90 10.94 -1.22
N PHE A 132 12.62 9.65 -1.40
CA PHE A 132 13.59 8.65 -1.81
C PHE A 132 13.05 7.72 -2.91
N GLY A 133 13.96 7.14 -3.69
CA GLY A 133 13.66 6.13 -4.71
C GLY A 133 13.77 6.64 -6.15
N LYS A 134 13.52 5.74 -7.11
CA LYS A 134 13.84 5.93 -8.54
C LYS A 134 13.14 7.13 -9.20
N CYS A 135 12.05 7.63 -8.62
CA CYS A 135 11.26 8.72 -9.21
C CYS A 135 11.70 10.11 -8.74
N ILE A 136 12.68 10.20 -7.86
CA ILE A 136 13.18 11.46 -7.32
C ILE A 136 14.41 11.88 -8.14
N PRO A 137 14.36 13.01 -8.89
CA PRO A 137 15.50 13.45 -9.69
C PRO A 137 16.70 13.76 -8.80
N LEU A 138 17.88 13.25 -9.16
CA LEU A 138 19.14 13.52 -8.45
C LEU A 138 19.54 15.01 -8.49
N ASN A 139 19.09 15.76 -9.50
CA ASN A 139 19.60 17.10 -9.83
C ASN A 139 18.63 18.27 -9.55
N GLY A 140 17.62 18.08 -8.71
CA GLY A 140 16.64 19.13 -8.42
C GLY A 140 16.63 19.55 -6.95
N SER A 141 17.64 20.33 -6.51
CA SER A 141 17.65 21.07 -5.24
C SER A 141 17.04 20.29 -4.05
N LEU A 142 17.57 19.10 -3.79
CA LEU A 142 17.21 18.32 -2.62
C LEU A 142 18.08 18.80 -1.46
N SER A 143 17.39 19.35 -0.45
CA SER A 143 17.88 19.64 0.90
C SER A 143 19.19 18.91 1.24
N LEU A 144 20.20 19.72 1.53
CA LEU A 144 21.57 19.38 1.93
C LEU A 144 21.71 18.46 3.17
N ASN A 145 20.63 17.84 3.66
CA ASN A 145 20.68 16.91 4.79
C ASN A 145 20.52 15.44 4.38
N ALA A 146 20.26 15.14 3.10
CA ALA A 146 20.25 13.78 2.58
C ALA A 146 21.21 13.65 1.38
N ARG A 147 22.44 14.14 1.52
CA ARG A 147 23.54 13.50 0.79
C ARG A 147 23.51 12.05 1.24
N ALA A 148 23.22 11.14 0.31
CA ALA A 148 23.51 9.73 0.48
C ALA A 148 25.01 9.64 0.84
N GLN A 149 25.32 9.63 2.13
CA GLN A 149 26.65 9.31 2.61
C GLN A 149 26.87 7.87 2.15
N SER A 150 27.75 7.71 1.16
CA SER A 150 28.42 6.46 0.78
C SER A 150 27.55 5.20 0.76
N GLY A 151 27.13 4.77 -0.42
CA GLY A 151 27.04 3.33 -0.73
C GLY A 151 25.80 2.54 -0.30
N THR A 152 24.80 3.13 0.37
CA THR A 152 23.52 2.44 0.62
C THR A 152 22.33 3.24 0.09
N ALA A 153 21.74 2.77 -1.00
CA ALA A 153 20.47 3.32 -1.50
C ALA A 153 19.39 3.16 -0.42
N CYS A 154 18.71 4.26 -0.05
CA CYS A 154 17.59 4.25 0.88
C CYS A 154 16.38 3.55 0.24
N GLY A 155 16.41 2.21 0.23
CA GLY A 155 15.45 1.35 -0.43
C GLY A 155 14.39 0.79 0.53
N ARG A 156 13.38 0.11 -0.04
CA ARG A 156 12.35 -0.62 0.70
C ARG A 156 13.03 -1.60 1.68
N GLN A 157 12.52 -1.65 2.91
CA GLN A 157 13.00 -2.47 4.03
C GLN A 157 14.45 -2.19 4.48
N SER A 158 15.07 -1.10 4.03
CA SER A 158 16.40 -0.70 4.51
C SER A 158 16.35 -0.09 5.92
N SER A 159 17.48 -0.10 6.62
CA SER A 159 17.66 0.63 7.88
C SER A 159 17.41 2.13 7.70
N CYS A 160 17.76 2.68 6.54
CA CYS A 160 17.47 4.06 6.16
C CYS A 160 15.96 4.33 6.05
N GLU A 161 15.19 3.47 5.36
CA GLU A 161 13.73 3.61 5.28
C GLU A 161 13.11 3.58 6.68
N LYS A 162 13.52 2.61 7.50
CA LYS A 162 13.05 2.50 8.89
C LYS A 162 13.37 3.76 9.70
N LEU A 163 14.58 4.30 9.57
CA LEU A 163 15.00 5.51 10.28
C LEU A 163 14.11 6.72 9.93
N TYR A 164 13.91 7.02 8.65
CA TYR A 164 13.09 8.16 8.27
C TYR A 164 11.60 7.95 8.57
N LEU A 165 11.09 6.72 8.46
CA LEU A 165 9.72 6.37 8.83
C LEU A 165 9.44 6.59 10.33
N THR A 166 10.39 6.24 11.21
CA THR A 166 10.19 6.34 12.66
C THR A 166 10.55 7.72 13.23
N THR A 167 11.38 8.49 12.53
CA THR A 167 11.80 9.84 12.98
C THR A 167 11.01 10.97 12.34
N SER A 168 10.17 10.72 11.34
CA SER A 168 9.27 11.73 10.75
C SER A 168 7.87 11.65 11.35
N LYS A 169 7.23 12.81 11.54
CA LYS A 169 5.83 12.86 12.01
C LYS A 169 4.85 12.32 10.97
N PHE A 170 5.11 12.57 9.69
CA PHE A 170 4.19 12.24 8.61
C PHE A 170 4.80 11.32 7.57
N TYR A 171 3.94 10.59 6.87
CA TYR A 171 4.30 9.78 5.70
C TYR A 171 3.34 10.06 4.55
N LEU A 172 3.86 10.21 3.33
CA LEU A 172 3.01 10.29 2.14
C LEU A 172 2.59 8.88 1.69
N ALA A 173 1.45 8.41 2.20
CA ALA A 173 0.83 7.14 1.82
C ALA A 173 0.02 7.31 0.51
N PHE A 174 0.70 7.74 -0.56
CA PHE A 174 0.06 7.98 -1.85
C PHE A 174 0.01 6.71 -2.69
N GLU A 175 -1.20 6.30 -3.05
CA GLU A 175 -1.41 5.13 -3.88
C GLU A 175 -1.06 5.37 -5.34
N SER A 176 -0.68 4.29 -6.02
CA SER A 176 -0.39 4.32 -7.45
C SER A 176 -1.64 4.61 -8.26
N GLN A 177 -2.81 4.18 -7.79
CA GLN A 177 -4.08 4.34 -8.48
C GLN A 177 -5.17 4.81 -7.54
N THR A 178 -6.17 5.46 -8.12
CA THR A 178 -7.41 5.86 -7.46
C THR A 178 -8.48 4.83 -7.80
N CYS A 179 -8.43 3.69 -7.12
CA CYS A 179 -9.42 2.62 -7.24
C CYS A 179 -10.14 2.44 -5.90
N THR A 180 -11.46 2.22 -5.93
CA THR A 180 -12.26 1.91 -4.74
C THR A 180 -11.61 0.81 -3.92
N ASP A 181 -11.50 1.02 -2.61
CA ASP A 181 -10.88 0.11 -1.62
C ASP A 181 -9.38 -0.15 -1.79
N TYR A 182 -8.71 0.46 -2.77
CA TYR A 182 -7.27 0.26 -2.98
C TYR A 182 -6.44 1.08 -1.99
N ILE A 183 -6.31 0.54 -0.78
CA ILE A 183 -5.47 1.04 0.31
C ILE A 183 -4.42 -0.05 0.54
N THR A 184 -3.12 0.28 0.54
CA THR A 184 -2.08 -0.76 0.59
C THR A 184 -1.22 -0.69 1.84
N GLU A 185 -0.12 -1.46 1.86
CA GLU A 185 0.86 -1.48 2.94
C GLU A 185 1.40 -0.10 3.32
N LYS A 186 1.35 0.89 2.42
CA LYS A 186 1.78 2.27 2.69
C LYS A 186 1.02 2.88 3.85
N PHE A 187 -0.30 2.68 3.90
CA PHE A 187 -1.16 3.17 4.96
C PHE A 187 -0.84 2.48 6.29
N TRP A 188 -0.85 1.15 6.28
CA TRP A 188 -0.69 0.33 7.49
C TRP A 188 0.71 0.41 8.10
N ARG A 189 1.75 0.37 7.27
CA ARG A 189 3.14 0.51 7.73
C ARG A 189 3.38 1.86 8.42
N THR A 190 2.65 2.89 7.99
CA THR A 190 2.72 4.22 8.62
C THR A 190 2.13 4.19 10.02
N LEU A 191 0.90 3.67 10.15
CA LEU A 191 0.23 3.53 11.44
C LEU A 191 1.02 2.62 12.41
N SER A 192 1.60 1.53 11.91
CA SER A 192 2.34 0.57 12.74
C SER A 192 3.59 1.17 13.38
N VAL A 193 4.18 2.22 12.78
CA VAL A 193 5.33 2.93 13.34
C VAL A 193 4.95 4.22 14.08
N GLY A 194 3.65 4.50 14.23
CA GLY A 194 3.14 5.69 14.91
C GLY A 194 3.39 7.01 14.17
N ALA A 195 3.68 6.96 12.87
CA ALA A 195 3.64 8.15 12.01
C ALA A 195 2.20 8.40 11.54
N ILE A 196 1.91 9.62 11.11
CA ILE A 196 0.59 10.01 10.62
C ILE A 196 0.57 9.91 9.09
N PRO A 197 -0.27 9.04 8.50
CA PRO A 197 -0.39 8.93 7.05
C PRO A 197 -1.14 10.13 6.46
N ILE A 198 -0.50 10.77 5.47
CA ILE A 198 -1.13 11.69 4.53
C ILE A 198 -1.47 10.87 3.28
N VAL A 199 -2.76 10.65 3.03
CA VAL A 199 -3.23 9.67 2.04
C VAL A 199 -3.76 10.34 0.79
N SER A 200 -3.55 9.68 -0.35
CA SER A 200 -4.18 10.01 -1.63
C SER A 200 -4.41 8.70 -2.39
N GLY A 201 -5.62 8.46 -2.86
CA GLY A 201 -5.96 7.23 -3.56
C GLY A 201 -7.47 7.11 -3.75
N PRO A 202 -8.15 6.13 -3.14
CA PRO A 202 -9.61 6.06 -3.11
C PRO A 202 -10.25 7.25 -2.38
N LYS A 203 -11.59 7.30 -2.35
CA LYS A 203 -12.31 8.34 -1.63
C LYS A 203 -12.08 8.26 -0.12
N ARG A 204 -12.31 9.37 0.59
CA ARG A 204 -12.17 9.48 2.04
C ARG A 204 -12.98 8.43 2.81
N GLU A 205 -14.14 8.04 2.29
CA GLU A 205 -15.04 7.06 2.92
C GLU A 205 -14.46 5.65 2.90
N ASN A 206 -13.69 5.29 1.86
CA ASN A 206 -13.01 4.00 1.78
C ASN A 206 -12.01 3.82 2.93
N PHE A 207 -11.25 4.87 3.24
CA PHE A 207 -10.35 4.87 4.40
C PHE A 207 -11.14 4.90 5.72
N ALA A 208 -12.19 5.73 5.81
CA ALA A 208 -13.01 5.87 7.02
C ALA A 208 -13.56 4.54 7.54
N ARG A 209 -13.91 3.65 6.62
CA ARG A 209 -14.51 2.35 6.93
C ARG A 209 -13.56 1.38 7.61
N ILE A 210 -12.25 1.49 7.37
CA ILE A 210 -11.25 0.51 7.83
C ILE A 210 -10.19 1.11 8.77
N ALA A 211 -10.00 2.42 8.73
CA ALA A 211 -9.02 3.10 9.55
C ALA A 211 -9.61 3.48 10.92
N PRO A 212 -8.78 3.56 11.98
CA PRO A 212 -9.23 4.15 13.22
C PRO A 212 -9.68 5.60 12.99
N PRO A 213 -10.71 6.11 13.68
CA PRO A 213 -11.12 7.50 13.56
C PRO A 213 -9.96 8.47 13.81
N GLN A 214 -9.89 9.56 13.04
CA GLN A 214 -8.88 10.62 13.19
C GLN A 214 -7.41 10.14 13.04
N SER A 215 -7.18 8.98 12.42
CA SER A 215 -5.83 8.39 12.29
C SER A 215 -5.06 8.81 11.03
N PHE A 216 -5.64 9.63 10.16
CA PHE A 216 -5.03 10.00 8.90
C PHE A 216 -5.52 11.36 8.39
N ILE A 217 -4.75 11.92 7.47
CA ILE A 217 -5.07 13.16 6.76
C ILE A 217 -5.33 12.80 5.30
N HIS A 218 -6.55 12.99 4.82
CA HIS A 218 -6.86 12.79 3.41
C HIS A 218 -6.62 14.08 2.64
N VAL A 219 -5.85 14.01 1.54
CA VAL A 219 -5.51 15.24 0.80
C VAL A 219 -6.73 15.92 0.18
N ASP A 220 -7.76 15.16 -0.15
CA ASP A 220 -8.99 15.70 -0.75
C ASP A 220 -9.97 16.27 0.30
N ASP A 221 -9.62 16.25 1.60
CA ASP A 221 -10.37 16.97 2.66
C ASP A 221 -10.12 18.50 2.59
N TYR A 222 -9.19 18.95 1.75
CA TYR A 222 -8.76 20.33 1.63
C TYR A 222 -8.89 20.82 0.18
N THR A 223 -9.34 22.06 0.01
CA THR A 223 -9.57 22.67 -1.31
C THR A 223 -8.30 23.23 -1.96
N SER A 224 -7.26 23.50 -1.17
CA SER A 224 -5.97 24.04 -1.61
C SER A 224 -4.88 23.75 -0.57
#